data_AF-A0A353RBB7-F1
#
_entry.id   AF-A0A353RBB7-F1
#
_cell.length_a   1.000
_cell.length_b   1.000
_cell.length_c   1.000
_cell.angle_alpha   90.00
_cell.angle_beta   90.00
_cell.angle_gamma   90.00
#
_symmetry.space_group_name_H-M   'P 1'
#
loop_
_entity.id
_entity.type
_entity.pdbx_description
1 polymer ?
#
loop_
_entity_poly.entity_id
_entity_poly.type
_entity_poly.pdbx_seq_one_letter_code
_entity_poly.pdbx_strand_id
1 'polypeptide(L)'
;RVIHGTADIAGAIGWMALQPPFSEEYSNSGCFETYASGTGIAAQARKLSGQPGVYQDARSVFDAYQRGNTVALRVIDKAVECWGMASANLVSLFNPKMIVWGGGVFGPAVSFLDRIYYEACKWAQPISIRQCRFEASALSQKAGILGAGRLAMEAMKVYE
;
A
#
# COMPACT_ATOMS: atom_id res chain seq x y z
N ARG A 1 7.58 15.61 -12.81
CA ARG A 1 8.54 14.61 -13.36
C ARG A 1 8.51 13.39 -12.45
N VAL A 2 8.61 12.19 -13.01
CA VAL A 2 8.74 10.95 -12.21
C VAL A 2 10.15 10.87 -11.65
N ILE A 3 10.30 10.34 -10.43
CA ILE A 3 11.60 10.09 -9.80
C ILE A 3 11.99 8.64 -10.13
N HIS A 4 13.16 8.46 -10.74
CA HIS A 4 13.63 7.18 -11.25
C HIS A 4 14.71 6.54 -10.36
N GLY A 5 15.56 7.36 -9.74
CA GLY A 5 16.76 6.88 -9.06
C GLY A 5 17.82 6.37 -10.05
N THR A 6 18.93 5.82 -9.55
CA THR A 6 20.09 5.43 -10.36
C THR A 6 19.79 4.28 -11.33
N ALA A 7 18.82 3.42 -11.01
CA ALA A 7 18.52 2.20 -11.77
C ALA A 7 17.00 2.00 -11.99
N ASP A 8 16.22 3.09 -12.08
CA ASP A 8 14.76 3.05 -12.31
C ASP A 8 13.93 2.30 -11.25
N ILE A 9 14.46 2.15 -10.03
CA ILE A 9 13.80 1.44 -8.92
C ILE A 9 13.26 2.36 -7.81
N ALA A 10 13.34 3.68 -7.98
CA ALA A 10 12.79 4.61 -6.99
C ALA A 10 11.28 4.35 -6.80
N GLY A 11 10.85 4.29 -5.55
CA GLY A 11 9.45 3.96 -5.22
C GLY A 11 9.19 2.48 -4.94
N ALA A 12 10.21 1.63 -4.81
CA ALA A 12 10.10 0.25 -4.32
C ALA A 12 9.71 0.17 -2.81
N ILE A 13 8.58 0.79 -2.44
CA ILE A 13 8.16 0.99 -1.05
C ILE A 13 7.83 -0.31 -0.31
N GLY A 14 7.58 -1.41 -1.03
CA GLY A 14 7.39 -2.76 -0.44
C GLY A 14 8.52 -3.16 0.51
N TRP A 15 9.72 -2.60 0.31
CA TRP A 15 10.93 -2.86 1.10
C TRP A 15 11.13 -1.94 2.31
N MET A 16 10.22 -1.01 2.59
CA MET A 16 10.34 -0.12 3.75
C MET A 16 10.42 -0.92 5.05
N ALA A 17 11.45 -0.62 5.86
CA ALA A 17 11.70 -1.28 7.14
C ALA A 17 10.78 -0.71 8.23
N LEU A 18 9.54 -1.21 8.30
CA LEU A 18 8.51 -0.68 9.20
C LEU A 18 8.42 -1.43 10.53
N GLN A 19 8.95 -2.66 10.61
CA GLN A 19 8.77 -3.50 11.79
C GLN A 19 10.07 -4.19 12.22
N PRO A 20 10.61 -3.87 13.41
CA PRO A 20 11.64 -4.65 14.05
C PRO A 20 11.07 -5.82 14.89
N PRO A 21 11.87 -6.86 15.17
CA PRO A 21 13.16 -7.15 14.54
C PRO A 21 12.99 -7.53 13.06
N PHE A 22 14.11 -7.60 12.33
CA PHE A 22 14.10 -8.16 10.99
C PHE A 22 13.59 -9.62 11.01
N SER A 23 12.82 -9.98 9.97
CA SER A 23 12.35 -11.35 9.74
C SER A 23 12.84 -11.84 8.38
N GLU A 24 13.26 -13.10 8.30
CA GLU A 24 13.67 -13.72 7.03
C GLU A 24 12.55 -13.73 5.96
N GLU A 25 11.28 -13.64 6.37
CA GLU A 25 10.14 -13.52 5.46
C GLU A 25 10.26 -12.27 4.56
N TYR A 26 10.89 -11.21 5.07
CA TYR A 26 11.06 -9.94 4.36
C TYR A 26 12.07 -10.04 3.22
N SER A 27 12.95 -11.05 3.20
CA SER A 27 13.95 -11.21 2.14
C SER A 27 13.35 -11.45 0.75
N ASN A 28 12.10 -11.92 0.68
CA ASN A 28 11.45 -12.25 -0.59
C ASN A 28 10.62 -11.08 -1.18
N SER A 29 10.01 -10.26 -0.33
CA SER A 29 9.07 -9.21 -0.78
C SER A 29 9.19 -7.88 -0.05
N GLY A 30 9.99 -7.81 1.02
CA GLY A 30 10.12 -6.62 1.86
C GLY A 30 9.13 -6.59 3.03
N CYS A 31 9.48 -5.80 4.05
CA CYS A 31 8.72 -5.73 5.30
C CYS A 31 7.32 -5.14 5.08
N PHE A 32 7.20 -4.03 4.35
CA PHE A 32 5.90 -3.42 4.09
C PHE A 32 5.00 -4.34 3.25
N GLU A 33 5.51 -4.88 2.15
CA GLU A 33 4.75 -5.73 1.24
C GLU A 33 4.18 -6.99 1.92
N THR A 34 4.94 -7.57 2.86
CA THR A 34 4.53 -8.73 3.67
C THR A 34 3.19 -8.52 4.40
N TYR A 35 2.90 -7.29 4.83
CA TYR A 35 1.66 -6.97 5.57
C TYR A 35 0.62 -6.22 4.73
N ALA A 36 1.06 -5.55 3.65
CA ALA A 36 0.25 -4.55 2.94
C ALA A 36 -0.26 -5.01 1.57
N SER A 37 0.31 -6.07 0.99
CA SER A 37 -0.12 -6.62 -0.30
C SER A 37 -1.27 -7.60 -0.18
N GLY A 38 -1.95 -7.90 -1.29
CA GLY A 38 -3.04 -8.87 -1.28
C GLY A 38 -2.58 -10.30 -0.95
N THR A 39 -1.42 -10.70 -1.48
CA THR A 39 -0.78 -11.98 -1.16
C THR A 39 -0.30 -12.02 0.29
N GLY A 40 0.31 -10.93 0.77
CA GLY A 40 0.74 -10.76 2.15
C GLY A 40 -0.41 -10.86 3.15
N ILE A 41 -1.50 -10.11 2.94
CA ILE A 41 -2.72 -10.15 3.76
C ILE A 41 -3.27 -11.57 3.87
N ALA A 42 -3.40 -12.29 2.75
CA ALA A 42 -3.87 -13.67 2.76
C ALA A 42 -2.90 -14.61 3.50
N ALA A 43 -1.60 -14.44 3.30
CA ALA A 43 -0.57 -15.24 3.96
C ALA A 43 -0.59 -15.03 5.49
N GLN A 44 -0.68 -13.78 5.96
CA GLN A 44 -0.78 -13.49 7.40
C GLN A 44 -2.06 -14.06 8.01
N ALA A 45 -3.19 -14.03 7.31
CA ALA A 45 -4.43 -14.65 7.77
C ALA A 45 -4.33 -16.17 7.88
N ARG A 46 -3.71 -16.84 6.90
CA ARG A 46 -3.43 -18.29 6.96
C ARG A 46 -2.51 -18.63 8.14
N LYS A 47 -1.44 -17.86 8.32
CA LYS A 47 -0.47 -18.01 9.42
C LYS A 47 -1.14 -17.88 10.79
N LEU A 48 -2.00 -16.88 10.98
CA LEU A 48 -2.69 -16.64 12.24
C LEU A 48 -3.85 -17.60 12.52
N SER A 49 -4.53 -18.08 11.49
CA SER A 49 -5.65 -19.02 11.65
C SER A 49 -5.21 -20.47 11.86
N GLY A 50 -4.00 -20.83 11.43
CA GLY A 50 -3.55 -22.22 11.40
C GLY A 50 -4.31 -23.10 10.40
N GLN A 51 -5.14 -22.52 9.54
CA GLN A 51 -6.00 -23.23 8.59
C GLN A 51 -5.70 -22.78 7.14
N PRO A 52 -4.88 -23.55 6.39
CA PRO A 52 -4.42 -23.14 5.06
C PRO A 52 -5.54 -22.90 4.04
N GLY A 53 -6.71 -23.56 4.20
CA GLY A 53 -7.80 -23.54 3.23
C GLY A 53 -8.83 -22.41 3.39
N VAL A 54 -8.82 -21.66 4.49
CA VAL A 54 -9.87 -20.66 4.79
C VAL A 54 -9.64 -19.34 4.04
N TYR A 55 -8.38 -18.89 4.00
CA TYR A 55 -8.01 -17.61 3.41
C TYR A 55 -7.23 -17.84 2.12
N GLN A 56 -7.93 -17.99 1.00
CA GLN A 56 -7.30 -18.28 -0.29
C GLN A 56 -6.60 -17.04 -0.87
N ASP A 57 -7.24 -15.89 -0.73
CA ASP A 57 -6.78 -14.60 -1.25
C ASP A 57 -7.17 -13.45 -0.30
N ALA A 58 -6.76 -12.23 -0.63
CA ALA A 58 -7.11 -11.05 0.17
C ALA A 58 -8.63 -10.84 0.27
N ARG A 59 -9.39 -11.20 -0.79
CA ARG A 59 -10.84 -11.01 -0.83
C ARG A 59 -11.52 -11.83 0.27
N SER A 60 -11.13 -13.09 0.44
CA SER A 60 -11.62 -13.93 1.53
C SER A 60 -11.35 -13.35 2.92
N VAL A 61 -10.22 -12.63 3.09
CA VAL A 61 -9.90 -11.92 4.35
C VAL A 61 -10.81 -10.71 4.53
N PHE A 62 -11.01 -9.88 3.50
CA PHE A 62 -11.94 -8.75 3.57
C PHE A 62 -13.39 -9.20 3.84
N ASP A 63 -13.85 -10.28 3.21
CA ASP A 63 -15.19 -10.83 3.46
C ASP A 63 -15.33 -11.33 4.91
N ALA A 64 -14.29 -11.96 5.46
CA ALA A 64 -14.26 -12.37 6.86
C ALA A 64 -14.20 -11.18 7.83
N TYR A 65 -13.50 -10.11 7.45
CA TYR A 65 -13.45 -8.85 8.20
C TYR A 65 -14.85 -8.26 8.35
N GLN A 66 -15.63 -8.20 7.26
CA GLN A 66 -17.01 -7.70 7.28
C GLN A 66 -17.94 -8.53 8.19
N ARG A 67 -17.61 -9.80 8.41
CA ARG A 67 -18.34 -10.70 9.32
C ARG A 67 -17.82 -10.66 10.77
N GLY A 68 -16.89 -9.76 11.10
CA GLY A 68 -16.33 -9.62 12.44
C GLY A 68 -15.39 -10.76 12.86
N ASN A 69 -14.81 -11.49 11.90
CA ASN A 69 -13.86 -12.55 12.22
C ASN A 69 -12.59 -11.98 12.88
N THR A 70 -12.22 -12.49 14.04
CA THR A 70 -11.10 -11.98 14.86
C THR A 70 -9.73 -12.07 14.18
N VAL A 71 -9.48 -13.10 13.37
CA VAL A 71 -8.22 -13.22 12.60
C VAL A 71 -8.18 -12.16 11.52
N ALA A 72 -9.26 -12.01 10.75
CA ALA A 72 -9.35 -11.02 9.69
C ALA A 72 -9.24 -9.58 10.24
N LEU A 73 -9.90 -9.28 11.36
CA LEU A 73 -9.77 -8.00 12.08
C LEU A 73 -8.29 -7.70 12.36
N ARG A 74 -7.57 -8.63 13.02
CA ARG A 74 -6.15 -8.45 13.36
C ARG A 74 -5.26 -8.23 12.14
N VAL A 75 -5.50 -8.96 11.05
CA VAL A 75 -4.70 -8.83 9.82
C VAL A 75 -4.95 -7.48 9.15
N ILE A 76 -6.21 -7.07 9.01
CA ILE A 76 -6.55 -5.79 8.37
C ILE A 76 -6.10 -4.62 9.24
N ASP A 77 -6.22 -4.71 10.55
CA ASP A 77 -5.70 -3.68 11.46
C ASP A 77 -4.19 -3.53 11.32
N LYS A 78 -3.47 -4.64 11.18
CA LYS A 78 -2.03 -4.62 10.91
C LYS A 78 -1.70 -4.00 9.55
N ALA A 79 -2.48 -4.32 8.51
CA ALA A 79 -2.31 -3.71 7.19
C ALA A 79 -2.54 -2.20 7.23
N VAL A 80 -3.58 -1.72 7.92
CA VAL A 80 -3.86 -0.30 8.13
C VAL A 80 -2.73 0.40 8.87
N GLU A 81 -2.19 -0.22 9.91
CA GLU A 81 -1.01 0.28 10.63
C GLU A 81 0.17 0.49 9.67
N CYS A 82 0.53 -0.55 8.91
CA CYS A 82 1.62 -0.50 7.96
C CYS A 82 1.39 0.52 6.83
N TRP A 83 0.17 0.60 6.28
CA TRP A 83 -0.19 1.61 5.27
C TRP A 83 -0.02 3.03 5.82
N GLY A 84 -0.45 3.28 7.06
CA GLY A 84 -0.30 4.58 7.72
C GLY A 84 1.17 4.95 7.95
N MET A 85 1.96 4.03 8.51
CA MET A 85 3.41 4.23 8.73
C MET A 85 4.17 4.47 7.42
N ALA A 86 3.88 3.68 6.37
CA ALA A 86 4.50 3.87 5.06
C ALA A 86 4.18 5.26 4.51
N SER A 87 2.91 5.65 4.56
CA SER A 87 2.45 6.96 4.10
C SER A 87 3.09 8.10 4.87
N ALA A 88 3.21 7.98 6.18
CA ALA A 88 3.83 8.98 7.02
C ALA A 88 5.29 9.24 6.63
N ASN A 89 6.06 8.19 6.37
CA ASN A 89 7.42 8.31 5.90
C ASN A 89 7.50 9.02 4.54
N LEU A 90 6.63 8.65 3.59
CA LEU A 90 6.55 9.31 2.28
C LEU A 90 6.15 10.79 2.42
N VAL A 91 5.21 11.11 3.32
CA VAL A 91 4.80 12.49 3.60
C VAL A 91 5.94 13.30 4.18
N SER A 92 6.64 12.76 5.19
CA SER A 92 7.77 13.44 5.83
C SER A 92 8.94 13.66 4.87
N LEU A 93 9.17 12.72 3.96
CA LEU A 93 10.29 12.78 3.02
C LEU A 93 10.01 13.71 1.83
N PHE A 94 8.81 13.66 1.26
CA PHE A 94 8.50 14.34 -0.01
C PHE A 94 7.61 15.57 0.13
N ASN A 95 6.96 15.79 1.29
CA ASN A 95 5.91 16.79 1.46
C ASN A 95 4.91 16.86 0.29
N PRO A 96 4.28 15.73 -0.09
CA PRO A 96 3.39 15.67 -1.23
C PRO A 96 2.04 16.33 -0.93
N LYS A 97 1.38 16.86 -1.96
CA LYS A 97 -0.02 17.32 -1.85
C LYS A 97 -1.02 16.16 -1.75
N MET A 98 -0.66 14.97 -2.20
CA MET A 98 -1.56 13.84 -2.29
C MET A 98 -0.82 12.50 -2.30
N ILE A 99 -1.38 11.51 -1.61
CA ILE A 99 -1.08 10.09 -1.80
C ILE A 99 -2.30 9.45 -2.46
N VAL A 100 -2.07 8.81 -3.61
CA VAL A 100 -3.13 8.15 -4.38
C VAL A 100 -3.01 6.64 -4.19
N TRP A 101 -4.11 6.03 -3.74
CA TRP A 101 -4.21 4.62 -3.40
C TRP A 101 -4.89 3.85 -4.52
N GLY A 102 -4.21 2.85 -5.07
CA GLY A 102 -4.71 2.07 -6.20
C GLY A 102 -4.28 0.60 -6.16
N GLY A 103 -4.62 -0.13 -7.22
CA GLY A 103 -4.39 -1.57 -7.31
C GLY A 103 -5.54 -2.40 -6.72
N GLY A 104 -5.49 -3.72 -6.90
CA GLY A 104 -6.61 -4.62 -6.57
C GLY A 104 -6.98 -4.63 -5.08
N VAL A 105 -6.03 -4.37 -4.17
CA VAL A 105 -6.28 -4.31 -2.72
C VAL A 105 -7.11 -3.07 -2.36
N PHE A 106 -6.83 -1.93 -3.00
CA PHE A 106 -7.58 -0.68 -2.82
C PHE A 106 -8.87 -0.65 -3.67
N GLY A 107 -9.46 -1.81 -3.96
CA GLY A 107 -10.90 -1.91 -4.16
C GLY A 107 -11.62 -1.91 -2.80
N PRO A 108 -11.57 -3.01 -2.04
CA PRO A 108 -12.16 -3.06 -0.70
C PRO A 108 -11.47 -2.15 0.33
N ALA A 109 -10.15 -1.96 0.23
CA ALA A 109 -9.39 -1.21 1.24
C ALA A 109 -9.60 0.31 1.21
N VAL A 110 -10.28 0.86 0.18
CA VAL A 110 -10.62 2.30 0.13
C VAL A 110 -11.50 2.71 1.30
N SER A 111 -12.31 1.80 1.83
CA SER A 111 -13.09 2.04 3.06
C SER A 111 -12.23 2.34 4.30
N PHE A 112 -10.92 2.10 4.25
CA PHE A 112 -9.99 2.36 5.34
C PHE A 112 -9.16 3.63 5.17
N LEU A 113 -9.35 4.44 4.12
CA LEU A 113 -8.50 5.62 3.87
C LEU A 113 -8.44 6.58 5.07
N ASP A 114 -9.56 6.82 5.74
CA ASP A 114 -9.58 7.65 6.96
C ASP A 114 -8.74 7.02 8.07
N ARG A 115 -8.87 5.71 8.31
CA ARG A 115 -8.08 4.99 9.31
C ARG A 115 -6.58 5.03 8.99
N ILE A 116 -6.23 4.88 7.71
CA ILE A 116 -4.86 4.96 7.23
C ILE A 116 -4.30 6.38 7.42
N TYR A 117 -5.09 7.41 7.11
CA TYR A 117 -4.72 8.81 7.34
C TYR A 117 -4.51 9.12 8.83
N TYR A 118 -5.44 8.68 9.69
CA TYR A 118 -5.31 8.85 11.14
C TYR A 118 -4.09 8.14 11.71
N GLU A 119 -3.78 6.95 11.19
CA GLU A 119 -2.53 6.27 11.54
C GLU A 119 -1.32 7.09 11.09
N ALA A 120 -1.29 7.54 9.84
CA ALA A 120 -0.19 8.35 9.31
C ALA A 120 0.05 9.63 10.13
N CYS A 121 -1.01 10.26 10.65
CA CYS A 121 -0.91 11.45 11.51
C CYS A 121 -0.10 11.23 12.80
N LYS A 122 0.03 9.99 13.28
CA LYS A 122 0.84 9.67 14.47
C LYS A 122 2.34 9.77 14.21
N TRP A 123 2.76 9.58 12.96
CA TRP A 123 4.16 9.36 12.58
C TRP A 123 4.71 10.46 11.65
N ALA A 124 3.84 11.10 10.86
CA ALA A 124 4.25 12.02 9.81
C ALA A 124 4.70 13.39 10.36
N GLN A 125 5.49 14.11 9.57
CA GLN A 125 5.83 15.50 9.87
C GLN A 125 4.53 16.34 9.99
N PRO A 126 4.29 17.04 11.12
CA PRO A 126 2.97 17.62 11.42
C PRO A 126 2.45 18.69 10.46
N ILE A 127 3.32 19.43 9.79
CA ILE A 127 2.94 20.45 8.80
C ILE A 127 2.61 19.77 7.47
N SER A 128 3.48 18.88 7.00
CA SER A 128 3.32 18.18 5.72
C SER A 128 2.04 17.33 5.68
N ILE A 129 1.73 16.60 6.75
CA ILE A 129 0.54 15.72 6.76
C ILE A 129 -0.78 16.49 6.65
N ARG A 130 -0.85 17.69 7.23
CA ARG A 130 -2.04 18.56 7.13
C ARG A 130 -2.27 19.12 5.72
N GLN A 131 -1.26 19.06 4.86
CA GLN A 131 -1.32 19.53 3.48
C GLN A 131 -1.51 18.38 2.47
N CYS A 132 -1.44 17.12 2.94
CA CYS A 132 -1.49 15.93 2.11
C CYS A 132 -2.88 15.28 2.15
N ARG A 133 -3.48 15.04 0.98
CA ARG A 133 -4.75 14.31 0.83
C ARG A 133 -4.52 12.83 0.54
N PHE A 134 -5.38 11.97 1.08
CA PHE A 134 -5.36 10.53 0.80
C PHE A 134 -6.56 10.20 -0.07
N GLU A 135 -6.31 9.81 -1.33
CA GLU A 135 -7.36 9.66 -2.33
C GLU A 135 -7.35 8.27 -2.97
N ALA A 136 -8.52 7.74 -3.28
CA ALA A 136 -8.63 6.56 -4.11
C ALA A 136 -8.29 6.89 -5.57
N SER A 137 -7.60 5.98 -6.26
CA SER A 137 -7.31 6.13 -7.68
C SER A 137 -8.58 6.10 -8.51
N ALA A 138 -8.88 7.21 -9.20
CA ALA A 138 -10.00 7.31 -10.14
C ALA A 138 -9.84 6.41 -11.38
N LEU A 139 -8.62 5.96 -11.68
CA LEU A 139 -8.32 5.18 -12.88
C LEU A 139 -8.39 3.67 -12.65
N SER A 140 -8.36 3.22 -11.39
CA SER A 140 -8.42 1.79 -11.02
C SER A 140 -7.49 0.94 -11.90
N GLN A 141 -8.00 -0.14 -12.51
CA GLN A 141 -7.25 -1.06 -13.39
C GLN A 141 -6.72 -0.41 -14.68
N LYS A 142 -7.23 0.76 -15.08
CA LYS A 142 -6.79 1.46 -16.30
C LYS A 142 -5.53 2.29 -16.08
N ALA A 143 -5.08 2.50 -14.84
CA ALA A 143 -3.95 3.37 -14.53
C ALA A 143 -2.67 2.96 -15.29
N GLY A 144 -2.36 1.66 -15.33
CA GLY A 144 -1.16 1.15 -16.00
C GLY A 144 -1.15 1.41 -17.51
N ILE A 145 -2.23 1.06 -18.20
CA ILE A 145 -2.31 1.24 -19.67
C ILE A 145 -2.34 2.72 -20.07
N LEU A 146 -3.00 3.58 -19.28
CA LEU A 146 -3.01 5.01 -19.52
C LEU A 146 -1.62 5.64 -19.27
N GLY A 147 -0.90 5.16 -18.25
CA GLY A 147 0.49 5.56 -18.00
C GLY A 147 1.42 5.19 -19.16
N ALA A 148 1.32 3.97 -19.67
CA ALA A 148 2.08 3.52 -20.84
C ALA A 148 1.78 4.38 -22.09
N GLY A 149 0.50 4.65 -22.37
CA GLY A 149 0.11 5.53 -23.46
C GLY A 149 0.67 6.95 -23.30
N ARG A 150 0.63 7.51 -22.08
CA ARG A 150 1.19 8.82 -21.78
C ARG A 150 2.70 8.88 -22.07
N LEU A 151 3.45 7.86 -21.66
CA LEU A 151 4.89 7.75 -21.93
C LEU A 151 5.19 7.68 -23.44
N ALA A 152 4.43 6.89 -24.19
CA ALA A 152 4.56 6.83 -25.64
C ALA A 152 4.33 8.20 -26.31
N MET A 153 3.33 8.96 -25.85
CA MET A 153 3.07 10.33 -26.33
C MET A 153 4.20 11.31 -25.98
N GLU A 154 4.85 11.17 -24.82
CA GLU A 154 6.02 12.00 -24.47
C GLU A 154 7.21 11.69 -25.37
N ALA A 155 7.47 10.41 -25.63
CA ALA A 155 8.56 9.99 -26.49
C ALA A 155 8.38 10.53 -27.92
N MET A 156 7.15 10.51 -28.47
CA MET A 156 6.88 11.05 -29.82
C MET A 156 7.15 12.55 -29.93
N LYS A 157 6.84 13.35 -28.90
CA LYS A 157 7.09 14.80 -28.88
C LYS A 157 8.58 15.19 -28.84
N VAL A 158 9.47 14.24 -28.56
CA VAL A 158 10.93 14.48 -28.61
C VAL A 158 11.47 14.41 -30.04
N TYR A 159 10.68 13.88 -30.99
CA TYR A 159 11.06 13.73 -32.40
C TYR A 159 10.44 14.77 -33.35
N GLU A 160 9.66 15.73 -32.83
CA GLU A 160 9.17 16.93 -33.53
C GLU A 160 10.00 18.16 -33.11
#